data_AF-G4YK92-F1
#
_entry.id   AF-G4YK92-F1
#
_cell.length_a   1.000
_cell.length_b   1.000
_cell.length_c   1.000
_cell.angle_alpha   90.00
_cell.angle_beta   90.00
_cell.angle_gamma   90.00
#
_symmetry.space_group_name_H-M   'P 1'
#
loop_
_entity.id
_entity.type
_entity.pdbx_description
1 polymer ?
#
loop_
_entity_poly.entity_id
_entity_poly.type
_entity_poly.pdbx_seq_one_letter_code
_entity_poly.pdbx_strand_id
1 'polypeptide(L)'
;MEAQQHALQKIRNQLMKAVDIRNVRGISQFFGFGEEKPFNVPGREVLASRCRKNALFFSANYAISAALVGVVTILLNPFFLFVLICLGGFWIYMSSATANESPENPTKIMGRTVTPDQRKLGMLGVSAAVIVVFGGSILFTICSASGALAISHAILRDCPSICEEDELGFLSSEGDQIADTV
;
A
#
# COMPACT_ATOMS: atom_id res chain seq x y z
N MET A 1 18.91 16.59 -15.99
CA MET A 1 17.46 16.30 -15.92
C MET A 1 17.12 14.87 -16.31
N GLU A 2 17.80 14.28 -17.30
CA GLU A 2 17.54 12.89 -17.76
C GLU A 2 17.80 11.81 -16.70
N ALA A 3 18.87 11.92 -15.90
CA ALA A 3 19.18 10.95 -14.83
C ALA A 3 18.09 10.85 -13.76
N GLN A 4 17.43 11.98 -13.43
CA GLN A 4 16.34 12.04 -12.46
C GLN A 4 15.05 11.42 -13.04
N GLN A 5 14.78 11.63 -14.34
CA GLN A 5 13.66 11.01 -15.03
C GLN A 5 13.82 9.49 -15.14
N HIS A 6 15.04 9.03 -15.42
CA HIS A 6 15.36 7.60 -15.47
C HIS A 6 15.23 6.92 -14.09
N ALA A 7 15.68 7.58 -13.02
CA ALA A 7 15.51 7.08 -11.65
C ALA A 7 14.02 6.99 -11.25
N LEU A 8 13.23 8.02 -11.56
CA LEU A 8 11.79 8.03 -11.31
C LEU A 8 11.05 6.95 -12.12
N GLN A 9 11.44 6.73 -13.38
CA GLN A 9 10.90 5.64 -14.20
C GLN A 9 11.25 4.27 -13.62
N LYS A 10 12.48 4.08 -13.13
CA LYS A 10 12.89 2.84 -12.47
C LYS A 10 12.05 2.58 -11.21
N ILE A 11 11.89 3.59 -10.35
CA ILE A 11 11.06 3.49 -9.13
C ILE A 11 9.60 3.18 -9.50
N ARG A 12 9.04 3.90 -10.48
CA ARG A 12 7.67 3.66 -10.96
C ARG A 12 7.50 2.24 -11.50
N ASN A 13 8.43 1.74 -12.31
CA ASN A 13 8.34 0.40 -12.88
C ASN A 13 8.46 -0.69 -11.80
N GLN A 14 9.31 -0.48 -10.81
CA GLN A 14 9.42 -1.38 -9.64
C GLN A 14 8.12 -1.39 -8.83
N LEU A 15 7.52 -0.22 -8.59
CA LEU A 15 6.22 -0.10 -7.93
C LEU A 15 5.10 -0.78 -8.73
N MET A 16 5.03 -0.55 -10.04
CA MET A 16 4.02 -1.18 -10.91
C MET A 16 4.17 -2.70 -10.95
N LYS A 17 5.41 -3.21 -10.94
CA LYS A 17 5.68 -4.65 -10.85
C LYS A 17 5.29 -5.23 -9.49
N ALA A 18 5.49 -4.48 -8.40
CA ALA A 18 5.07 -4.89 -7.05
C ALA A 18 3.54 -4.86 -6.87
N VAL A 19 2.83 -3.99 -7.59
CA VAL A 19 1.36 -3.84 -7.55
C VAL A 19 0.65 -4.70 -8.61
N ASP A 20 1.40 -5.43 -9.44
CA ASP A 20 0.82 -6.33 -10.43
C ASP A 20 0.05 -7.46 -9.72
N ILE A 21 -1.27 -7.47 -9.88
CA ILE A 21 -2.20 -8.47 -9.31
C ILE A 21 -1.86 -9.89 -9.81
N ARG A 22 -1.08 -10.01 -10.89
CA ARG A 22 -0.55 -11.30 -11.38
C ARG A 22 0.55 -11.89 -10.49
N ASN A 23 1.13 -11.11 -9.57
CA ASN A 23 2.11 -11.58 -8.58
C ASN A 23 1.44 -12.08 -7.29
N VAL A 24 0.11 -12.21 -7.26
CA VAL A 24 -0.58 -12.85 -6.13
C VAL A 24 -0.18 -14.32 -6.10
N ARG A 25 0.48 -14.71 -5.01
CA ARG A 25 0.85 -16.11 -4.80
C ARG A 25 -0.39 -16.89 -4.41
N GLY A 26 -0.43 -18.15 -4.83
CA GLY A 26 -1.59 -19.02 -4.59
C GLY A 26 -1.95 -19.07 -3.11
N ILE A 27 -3.24 -19.10 -2.81
CA ILE A 27 -3.76 -19.18 -1.42
C ILE A 27 -3.15 -20.40 -0.70
N SER A 28 -2.97 -21.51 -1.40
CA SER A 28 -2.29 -22.71 -0.86
C SER A 28 -0.87 -22.42 -0.42
N GLN A 29 -0.09 -21.66 -1.20
CA GLN A 29 1.29 -21.33 -0.85
C GLN A 29 1.36 -20.28 0.27
N PHE A 30 0.44 -19.32 0.27
CA PHE A 30 0.38 -18.29 1.30
C PHE A 30 0.10 -18.93 2.67
N PHE A 31 -0.95 -19.74 2.77
CA PHE A 31 -1.31 -20.42 4.03
C PHE A 31 -0.56 -21.74 4.27
N GLY A 32 0.24 -22.21 3.29
CA GLY A 32 0.97 -23.47 3.39
C GLY A 32 0.08 -24.71 3.43
N PHE A 33 -1.09 -24.69 2.76
CA PHE A 33 -1.93 -25.87 2.64
C PHE A 33 -1.20 -26.98 1.89
N GLY A 34 -1.14 -28.17 2.49
CA GLY A 34 -0.46 -29.34 1.93
C GLY A 34 1.01 -29.47 2.32
N GLU A 35 1.57 -28.53 3.09
CA GLU A 35 2.92 -28.63 3.64
C GLU A 35 2.90 -29.30 5.02
N GLU A 36 3.94 -30.06 5.37
CA GLU A 36 4.01 -30.75 6.67
C GLU A 36 4.17 -29.78 7.85
N LYS A 37 4.99 -28.72 7.68
CA LYS A 37 5.28 -27.71 8.72
C LYS A 37 5.33 -26.29 8.15
N PRO A 38 4.19 -25.73 7.71
CA PRO A 38 4.14 -24.44 7.02
C PRO A 38 4.47 -23.22 7.90
N PHE A 39 4.30 -23.35 9.22
CA PHE A 39 4.61 -22.30 10.18
C PHE A 39 5.49 -22.82 11.31
N ASN A 40 6.57 -22.11 11.59
CA ASN A 40 7.43 -22.38 12.74
C ASN A 40 8.06 -21.08 13.26
N VAL A 41 8.45 -21.10 14.54
CA VAL A 41 9.13 -19.96 15.16
C VAL A 41 10.62 -20.05 14.79
N PRO A 42 11.16 -19.10 14.01
CA PRO A 42 12.56 -19.12 13.63
C PRO A 42 13.48 -18.75 14.80
N GLY A 43 14.74 -19.18 14.72
CA GLY A 43 15.81 -18.62 15.56
C GLY A 43 16.05 -17.14 15.28
N ARG A 44 16.71 -16.43 16.20
CA ARG A 44 16.88 -14.97 16.12
C ARG A 44 17.76 -14.56 14.93
N GLU A 45 18.70 -15.42 14.58
CA GLU A 45 19.69 -15.26 13.51
C GLU A 45 19.07 -15.26 12.10
N VAL A 46 17.99 -16.01 11.88
CA VAL A 46 17.32 -16.11 10.57
C VAL A 46 16.07 -15.22 10.46
N LEU A 47 15.63 -14.61 11.56
CA LEU A 47 14.36 -13.87 11.63
C LEU A 47 14.29 -12.70 10.63
N ALA A 48 15.34 -11.88 10.56
CA ALA A 48 15.38 -10.72 9.65
C ALA A 48 15.41 -11.14 8.17
N SER A 49 16.23 -12.15 7.84
CA SER A 49 16.35 -12.69 6.48
C SER A 49 15.02 -13.27 6.02
N ARG A 50 14.38 -14.09 6.85
CA ARG A 50 13.09 -14.70 6.57
C ARG A 50 11.99 -13.66 6.40
N CYS A 51 11.92 -12.68 7.30
CA CYS A 51 10.95 -11.60 7.20
C CYS A 51 11.11 -10.83 5.88
N ARG A 52 12.34 -10.47 5.48
CA ARG A 52 12.62 -9.77 4.22
C ARG A 52 12.20 -10.60 3.00
N LYS A 53 12.57 -11.87 2.95
CA LYS A 53 12.25 -12.77 1.84
C LYS A 53 10.76 -12.96 1.69
N ASN A 54 10.07 -13.30 2.78
CA ASN A 54 8.62 -13.45 2.80
C ASN A 54 7.90 -12.14 2.46
N ALA A 55 8.39 -10.98 2.95
CA ALA A 55 7.85 -9.66 2.63
C ALA A 55 7.85 -9.37 1.12
N LEU A 56 8.94 -9.71 0.44
CA LEU A 56 9.08 -9.52 -1.01
C LEU A 56 8.24 -10.55 -1.79
N PHE A 57 8.32 -11.82 -1.39
CA PHE A 57 7.68 -12.93 -2.10
C PHE A 57 6.15 -12.86 -2.04
N PHE A 58 5.58 -12.53 -0.88
CA PHE A 58 4.12 -12.43 -0.64
C PHE A 58 3.60 -10.98 -0.61
N SER A 59 4.34 -10.01 -1.15
CA SER A 59 4.01 -8.58 -1.12
C SER A 59 2.57 -8.27 -1.59
N ALA A 60 2.14 -8.87 -2.70
CA ALA A 60 0.78 -8.72 -3.22
C ALA A 60 -0.29 -9.31 -2.28
N ASN A 61 -0.03 -10.47 -1.67
CA ASN A 61 -0.94 -11.08 -0.69
C ASN A 61 -1.07 -10.23 0.58
N TYR A 62 0.02 -9.60 1.04
CA TYR A 62 -0.05 -8.66 2.17
C TYR A 62 -0.82 -7.39 1.83
N ALA A 63 -0.65 -6.85 0.61
CA ALA A 63 -1.45 -5.72 0.15
C ALA A 63 -2.95 -6.05 0.11
N ILE A 64 -3.32 -7.23 -0.38
CA ILE A 64 -4.71 -7.72 -0.37
C ILE A 64 -5.22 -7.87 1.06
N SER A 65 -4.42 -8.47 1.95
CA SER A 65 -4.79 -8.65 3.36
C SER A 65 -5.02 -7.30 4.06
N ALA A 66 -4.15 -6.32 3.81
CA ALA A 66 -4.29 -4.97 4.32
C ALA A 66 -5.53 -4.26 3.76
N ALA A 67 -5.82 -4.43 2.47
CA ALA A 67 -7.04 -3.91 1.86
C ALA A 67 -8.30 -4.52 2.48
N LEU A 68 -8.29 -5.84 2.75
CA LEU A 68 -9.42 -6.54 3.37
C LEU A 68 -9.67 -6.05 4.81
N VAL A 69 -8.60 -5.93 5.61
CA VAL A 69 -8.65 -5.32 6.94
C VAL A 69 -9.18 -3.89 6.85
N GLY A 70 -8.72 -3.13 5.86
CA GLY A 70 -9.18 -1.77 5.57
C GLY A 70 -10.69 -1.71 5.33
N VAL A 71 -11.21 -2.51 4.41
CA VAL A 71 -12.64 -2.58 4.08
C VAL A 71 -13.46 -2.95 5.30
N VAL A 72 -13.08 -4.02 6.02
CA VAL A 72 -13.81 -4.46 7.22
C VAL A 72 -13.80 -3.37 8.28
N THR A 73 -12.64 -2.76 8.56
CA THR A 73 -12.54 -1.71 9.59
C THR A 73 -13.38 -0.50 9.22
N ILE A 74 -13.36 -0.06 7.96
CA ILE A 74 -14.17 1.08 7.51
C ILE A 74 -15.66 0.74 7.62
N LEU A 75 -16.10 -0.44 7.18
CA LEU A 75 -17.50 -0.87 7.25
C LEU A 75 -18.03 -0.95 8.68
N LEU A 76 -17.18 -1.33 9.64
CA LEU A 76 -17.53 -1.37 11.06
C LEU A 76 -17.58 0.03 11.72
N ASN A 77 -17.17 1.08 11.01
CA ASN A 77 -17.17 2.47 11.49
C ASN A 77 -18.17 3.33 10.68
N PRO A 78 -19.47 3.28 11.01
CA PRO A 78 -20.52 3.93 10.20
C PRO A 78 -20.38 5.45 10.11
N PHE A 79 -19.85 6.10 11.14
CA PHE A 79 -19.59 7.55 11.11
C PHE A 79 -18.51 7.91 10.10
N PHE A 80 -17.42 7.13 10.02
CA PHE A 80 -16.37 7.37 9.05
C PHE A 80 -16.84 7.10 7.61
N LEU A 81 -17.67 6.08 7.41
CA LEU A 81 -18.36 5.87 6.13
C LEU A 81 -19.20 7.09 5.73
N PHE A 82 -19.96 7.66 6.65
CA PHE A 82 -20.73 8.87 6.39
C PHE A 82 -19.82 10.03 5.94
N VAL A 83 -18.69 10.24 6.63
CA VAL A 83 -17.69 11.25 6.24
C VAL A 83 -17.15 10.98 4.82
N LEU A 84 -16.84 9.73 4.48
CA LEU A 84 -16.37 9.36 3.14
C LEU A 84 -17.44 9.61 2.06
N ILE A 85 -18.71 9.35 2.36
CA ILE A 85 -19.84 9.64 1.46
C ILE A 85 -19.98 11.15 1.23
N CYS A 86 -19.96 11.95 2.29
CA CYS A 86 -19.98 13.42 2.18
C CYS A 86 -18.79 13.93 1.36
N LEU A 87 -17.60 13.37 1.57
CA LEU A 87 -16.41 13.73 0.82
C LEU A 87 -16.56 13.34 -0.66
N GLY A 88 -17.04 12.13 -0.97
CA GLY A 88 -17.32 11.71 -2.34
C GLY A 88 -18.34 12.63 -3.03
N GLY A 89 -19.41 13.01 -2.33
CA GLY A 89 -20.39 13.98 -2.82
C GLY A 89 -19.76 15.36 -3.08
N PHE A 90 -18.87 15.82 -2.20
CA PHE A 90 -18.11 17.05 -2.40
C PHE A 90 -17.21 16.99 -3.64
N TRP A 91 -16.53 15.86 -3.87
CA TRP A 91 -15.73 15.67 -5.08
C TRP A 91 -16.58 15.68 -6.35
N ILE A 92 -17.70 14.96 -6.37
CA ILE A 92 -18.63 14.94 -7.52
C ILE A 92 -19.15 16.34 -7.80
N TYR A 93 -19.63 17.05 -6.77
CA TYR A 93 -20.11 18.43 -6.90
C TYR A 93 -19.05 19.35 -7.50
N MET A 94 -17.80 19.27 -7.02
CA MET A 94 -16.73 20.11 -7.53
C MET A 94 -16.26 19.72 -8.93
N SER A 95 -16.26 18.43 -9.26
CA SER A 95 -16.01 17.95 -10.61
C SER A 95 -17.08 18.42 -11.60
N SER A 96 -18.36 18.42 -11.20
CA SER A 96 -19.44 18.97 -12.03
C SER A 96 -19.30 20.48 -12.22
N ALA A 97 -18.95 21.23 -11.16
CA ALA A 97 -18.68 22.66 -11.27
C ALA A 97 -17.50 22.96 -12.21
N THR A 98 -16.48 22.10 -12.20
CA THR A 98 -15.34 22.16 -13.14
C THR A 98 -15.79 21.93 -14.58
N ALA A 99 -16.61 20.91 -14.81
CA ALA A 99 -17.03 20.53 -16.15
C ALA A 99 -17.94 21.58 -16.82
N ASN A 100 -18.71 22.32 -16.02
CA ASN A 100 -19.62 23.37 -16.48
C ASN A 100 -18.95 24.76 -16.54
N GLU A 101 -17.64 24.84 -16.28
CA GLU A 101 -16.88 26.09 -16.29
C GLU A 101 -16.66 26.60 -17.71
N SER A 102 -16.96 27.87 -17.96
CA SER A 102 -16.78 28.56 -19.24
C SER A 102 -15.98 29.85 -19.02
N PRO A 103 -15.25 30.38 -20.02
CA PRO A 103 -14.55 31.67 -19.88
C PRO A 103 -15.44 32.83 -19.39
N GLU A 104 -16.74 32.78 -19.70
CA GLU A 104 -17.73 33.78 -19.29
C GLU A 104 -18.24 33.57 -17.85
N ASN A 105 -18.07 32.37 -17.30
CA ASN A 105 -18.51 32.00 -15.95
C ASN A 105 -17.45 31.12 -15.25
N PRO A 106 -16.30 31.72 -14.85
CA PRO A 106 -15.25 30.99 -14.15
C PRO A 106 -15.71 30.59 -12.75
N THR A 107 -15.24 29.46 -12.26
CA THR A 107 -15.54 29.02 -10.89
C THR A 107 -14.86 29.96 -9.89
N LYS A 108 -15.66 30.60 -9.05
CA LYS A 108 -15.18 31.49 -7.99
C LYS A 108 -15.34 30.85 -6.62
N ILE A 109 -14.27 30.86 -5.84
CA ILE A 109 -14.29 30.46 -4.42
C ILE A 109 -14.02 31.71 -3.60
N MET A 110 -14.93 32.05 -2.69
CA MET A 110 -14.86 33.28 -1.87
C MET A 110 -14.62 34.54 -2.71
N GLY A 111 -15.28 34.63 -3.87
CA GLY A 111 -15.18 35.78 -4.78
C GLY A 111 -13.92 35.82 -5.66
N ARG A 112 -12.96 34.91 -5.50
CA ARG A 112 -11.76 34.83 -6.36
C ARG A 112 -11.86 33.69 -7.36
N THR A 113 -11.44 33.94 -8.60
CA THR A 113 -11.30 32.91 -9.64
C THR A 113 -10.18 31.96 -9.25
N VAL A 114 -10.47 30.66 -9.23
CA VAL A 114 -9.50 29.62 -8.86
C VAL A 114 -9.24 28.75 -10.07
N THR A 115 -7.98 28.50 -10.40
CA THR A 115 -7.65 27.64 -11.53
C THR A 115 -8.03 26.19 -11.22
N PRO A 116 -8.29 25.34 -12.24
CA PRO A 116 -8.60 23.93 -12.02
C PRO A 116 -7.55 23.19 -11.18
N ASP A 117 -6.26 23.48 -11.39
CA ASP A 117 -5.16 22.88 -10.63
C ASP A 117 -5.15 23.32 -9.17
N GLN A 118 -5.34 24.62 -8.90
CA GLN A 118 -5.44 25.15 -7.53
C GLN A 118 -6.63 24.56 -6.79
N ARG A 119 -7.77 24.42 -7.48
CA ARG A 119 -8.97 23.79 -6.91
C ARG A 119 -8.70 22.33 -6.56
N LYS A 120 -8.09 21.55 -7.47
CA LYS A 120 -7.76 20.14 -7.23
C LYS A 120 -6.82 19.97 -6.04
N LEU A 121 -5.78 20.81 -5.95
CA LEU A 121 -4.85 20.80 -4.82
C LEU A 121 -5.56 21.15 -3.51
N GLY A 122 -6.42 22.17 -3.51
CA GLY A 122 -7.24 22.53 -2.36
C GLY A 122 -8.18 21.41 -1.92
N MET A 123 -8.85 20.75 -2.87
CA MET A 123 -9.71 19.59 -2.60
C MET A 123 -8.94 18.43 -1.97
N LEU A 124 -7.73 18.13 -2.47
CA LEU A 124 -6.85 17.12 -1.87
C LEU A 124 -6.46 17.51 -0.43
N GLY A 125 -6.11 18.78 -0.19
CA GLY A 125 -5.78 19.27 1.14
C GLY A 125 -6.94 19.15 2.14
N VAL A 126 -8.14 19.60 1.74
CA VAL A 126 -9.36 19.46 2.56
C VAL A 126 -9.68 17.99 2.81
N SER A 127 -9.59 17.14 1.78
CA SER A 127 -9.83 15.70 1.90
C SER A 127 -8.87 15.06 2.91
N ALA A 128 -7.57 15.35 2.81
CA ALA A 128 -6.57 14.83 3.73
C ALA A 128 -6.84 15.28 5.17
N ALA A 129 -7.14 16.58 5.38
CA ALA A 129 -7.46 17.11 6.71
C ALA A 129 -8.70 16.42 7.32
N VAL A 130 -9.79 16.30 6.55
CA VAL A 130 -11.02 15.63 6.99
C VAL A 130 -10.75 14.16 7.33
N ILE A 131 -10.03 13.44 6.46
CA ILE A 131 -9.68 12.03 6.69
C ILE A 131 -8.82 11.87 7.94
N VAL A 132 -7.84 12.75 8.18
CA VAL A 132 -7.00 12.67 9.38
C VAL A 132 -7.80 12.98 10.65
N VAL A 133 -8.62 14.02 10.64
CA VAL A 133 -9.41 14.45 11.81
C VAL A 133 -10.46 13.40 12.20
N PHE A 134 -11.21 12.88 11.23
CA PHE A 134 -12.33 11.97 11.50
C PHE A 134 -11.98 10.49 11.36
N GLY A 135 -10.91 10.16 10.64
CA GLY A 135 -10.48 8.80 10.34
C GLY A 135 -9.10 8.42 10.87
N GLY A 136 -8.39 9.31 11.56
CA GLY A 136 -7.01 9.07 12.00
C GLY A 136 -6.85 7.80 12.84
N SER A 137 -7.73 7.57 13.81
CA SER A 137 -7.73 6.35 14.63
C SER A 137 -8.03 5.09 13.80
N ILE A 138 -8.89 5.20 12.80
CA ILE A 138 -9.25 4.10 11.89
C ILE A 138 -8.07 3.75 10.98
N LEU A 139 -7.42 4.75 10.38
CA LEU A 139 -6.22 4.55 9.57
C LEU A 139 -5.09 3.94 10.40
N PHE A 140 -4.90 4.41 11.64
CA PHE A 140 -3.94 3.80 12.56
C PHE A 140 -4.27 2.33 12.81
N THR A 141 -5.54 2.01 13.08
CA THR A 141 -6.01 0.64 13.30
C THR A 141 -5.75 -0.25 12.09
N ILE A 142 -6.09 0.22 10.89
CA ILE A 142 -5.86 -0.51 9.64
C ILE A 142 -4.36 -0.77 9.46
N CYS A 143 -3.52 0.25 9.64
CA CYS A 143 -2.07 0.14 9.48
C CYS A 143 -1.45 -0.82 10.50
N SER A 144 -1.77 -0.66 11.78
CA SER A 144 -1.23 -1.50 12.85
C SER A 144 -1.71 -2.95 12.74
N ALA A 145 -3.01 -3.18 12.49
CA ALA A 145 -3.55 -4.54 12.40
C ALA A 145 -3.03 -5.28 11.16
N SER A 146 -3.05 -4.63 9.99
CA SER A 146 -2.53 -5.25 8.77
C SER A 146 -1.01 -5.44 8.82
N GLY A 147 -0.27 -4.48 9.38
CA GLY A 147 1.17 -4.60 9.62
C GLY A 147 1.51 -5.75 10.56
N ALA A 148 0.80 -5.86 11.69
CA ALA A 148 0.99 -6.96 12.64
C ALA A 148 0.72 -8.33 12.00
N LEU A 149 -0.34 -8.45 11.20
CA LEU A 149 -0.64 -9.68 10.45
C LEU A 149 0.46 -10.01 9.44
N ALA A 150 0.89 -9.02 8.64
CA ALA A 150 1.92 -9.21 7.63
C ALA A 150 3.27 -9.59 8.27
N ILE A 151 3.69 -8.92 9.34
CA ILE A 151 4.93 -9.20 10.06
C ILE A 151 4.87 -10.58 10.71
N SER A 152 3.76 -10.91 11.39
CA SER A 152 3.58 -12.23 12.01
C SER A 152 3.66 -13.33 10.97
N HIS A 153 2.96 -13.16 9.84
CA HIS A 153 3.03 -14.11 8.73
C HIS A 153 4.45 -14.19 8.15
N ALA A 154 5.12 -13.06 7.91
CA ALA A 154 6.46 -13.02 7.35
C ALA A 154 7.53 -13.66 8.24
N ILE A 155 7.36 -13.63 9.56
CA ILE A 155 8.28 -14.29 10.50
C ILE A 155 7.96 -15.79 10.63
N LEU A 156 6.69 -16.15 10.73
CA LEU A 156 6.30 -17.53 11.05
C LEU A 156 6.25 -18.43 9.82
N ARG A 157 5.98 -17.89 8.63
CA ARG A 157 5.81 -18.68 7.41
C ARG A 157 7.14 -19.25 6.92
N ASP A 158 7.18 -20.57 6.78
CA ASP A 158 8.33 -21.31 6.25
C ASP A 158 8.07 -21.83 4.84
N CYS A 159 8.31 -21.03 3.81
CA CYS A 159 7.94 -21.40 2.45
C CYS A 159 9.07 -22.20 1.77
N PRO A 160 8.84 -23.48 1.39
CA PRO A 160 9.88 -24.32 0.78
C PRO A 160 10.45 -23.73 -0.51
N SER A 161 9.60 -23.09 -1.34
CA SER A 161 10.04 -22.48 -2.60
C SER A 161 11.02 -21.33 -2.41
N ILE A 162 10.95 -20.62 -1.29
CA ILE A 162 11.92 -19.55 -0.96
C ILE A 162 13.24 -20.19 -0.49
N CYS A 163 13.16 -21.27 0.30
CA CYS A 163 14.33 -22.01 0.76
C CYS A 163 15.10 -22.65 -0.41
N GLU A 164 14.41 -23.20 -1.40
CA GLU A 164 15.00 -23.74 -2.62
C GLU A 164 15.70 -22.66 -3.47
N GLU A 165 15.11 -21.46 -3.60
CA GLU A 165 15.73 -20.32 -4.30
C GLU A 165 17.00 -19.80 -3.59
N ASP A 166 17.05 -19.88 -2.25
CA ASP A 166 18.24 -19.54 -1.46
C ASP A 166 19.36 -20.57 -1.60
N GLU A 167 19.05 -21.86 -1.54
CA GLU A 167 20.00 -22.97 -1.74
C GLU A 167 20.61 -22.92 -3.16
N LEU A 168 19.84 -22.48 -4.15
CA LEU A 168 20.29 -22.29 -5.54
C LEU A 168 21.13 -21.01 -5.76
N GLY A 169 21.43 -20.24 -4.70
CA GLY A 169 22.45 -19.18 -4.71
C GLY A 169 22.07 -17.89 -5.45
N PHE A 170 20.80 -17.71 -5.85
CA PHE A 170 20.39 -16.54 -6.65
C PHE A 170 20.21 -15.25 -5.82
N LEU A 171 20.09 -15.36 -4.49
CA LEU A 171 19.92 -14.22 -3.58
C LEU A 171 21.12 -13.96 -2.64
N SER A 172 22.16 -14.80 -2.66
CA SER A 172 23.34 -14.64 -1.80
C SER A 172 24.33 -13.58 -2.30
N SER A 173 24.35 -13.26 -3.60
CA SER A 173 25.43 -12.45 -4.19
C SER A 173 25.28 -10.93 -4.02
N GLU A 174 24.06 -10.40 -3.85
CA GLU A 174 23.84 -8.93 -3.92
C GLU A 174 23.43 -8.29 -2.58
N GLY A 175 23.12 -9.09 -1.56
CA GLY A 175 22.72 -8.62 -0.23
C GLY A 175 23.86 -8.47 0.78
N ASP A 176 24.89 -9.33 0.70
CA ASP A 176 26.02 -9.32 1.65
C ASP A 176 27.09 -8.29 1.28
N GLN A 177 27.27 -7.95 0.00
CA GLN A 177 28.27 -6.95 -0.43
C GLN A 177 28.03 -5.54 0.14
N ILE A 178 26.77 -5.22 0.47
CA ILE A 178 26.38 -3.92 1.05
C ILE A 178 26.46 -3.90 2.58
N ALA A 179 26.51 -5.06 3.23
CA ALA A 179 26.66 -5.18 4.69
C ALA A 179 28.13 -5.17 5.11
N ASP A 180 29.03 -5.70 4.27
CA ASP A 180 30.48 -5.75 4.54
C ASP A 180 31.25 -4.47 4.15
N THR A 181 30.55 -3.44 3.64
CA THR A 181 31.15 -2.15 3.24
C THR A 181 30.83 -0.98 4.18
N VAL A 182 30.23 -1.25 5.35
CA VAL A 182 29.96 -0.24 6.40
C VAL A 182 30.62 -0.64 7.72
#